data_AF-A0A3M0Z5Z3-F1
#
_entry.id   AF-A0A3M0Z5Z3-F1
#
_cell.length_a   1.000
_cell.length_b   1.000
_cell.length_c   1.000
_cell.angle_alpha   90.00
_cell.angle_beta   90.00
_cell.angle_gamma   90.00
#
_symmetry.space_group_name_H-M   'P 1'
#
loop_
_entity.id
_entity.type
_entity.pdbx_description
1 polymer ?
#
loop_
_entity_poly.entity_id
_entity_poly.type
_entity_poly.pdbx_seq_one_letter_code
_entity_poly.pdbx_strand_id
1 'polypeptide(L)'
;MRRGEKVILGLIAVTMAVVGGVRYWQQREEGPRPGDRDIPFYTTAAPSLAKEATELIRREGCRDCHSLWAVRNPMQAVPAPALDGIGSLHREDWFYQYLSAEDPQAILPSRLKPEYRMPSYARLSEHERRVLAAYLASLKVKDWYLAQVKKAEYEKLTGKPYRP
;
A
#
# COMPACT_ATOMS: atom_id res chain seq x y z
N MET A 1 -21.79 45.83 -11.13
CA MET A 1 -20.83 45.46 -10.07
C MET A 1 -20.51 46.66 -9.20
N ARG A 2 -20.72 46.52 -7.89
CA ARG A 2 -20.39 47.57 -6.92
C ARG A 2 -18.87 47.65 -6.76
N ARG A 3 -18.31 48.82 -6.41
CA ARG A 3 -16.85 49.01 -6.25
C ARG A 3 -16.21 47.97 -5.32
N GLY A 4 -16.93 47.52 -4.29
CA GLY A 4 -16.47 46.48 -3.36
C GLY A 4 -16.27 45.09 -3.99
N GLU A 5 -17.11 44.69 -4.95
CA GLU A 5 -16.96 43.38 -5.63
C GLU A 5 -15.71 43.33 -6.50
N LYS A 6 -15.33 44.44 -7.14
CA LYS A 6 -14.10 44.52 -7.95
C LYS A 6 -12.85 44.33 -7.09
N VAL A 7 -12.86 44.85 -5.86
CA VAL A 7 -11.75 44.72 -4.91
C VAL A 7 -11.62 43.27 -4.42
N ILE A 8 -12.74 42.64 -4.08
CA ILE A 8 -12.76 41.23 -3.62
C ILE A 8 -12.28 40.29 -4.73
N LEU A 9 -12.76 40.48 -5.97
CA LEU A 9 -12.34 39.65 -7.11
C LEU A 9 -10.85 39.85 -7.43
N GLY A 10 -10.35 41.09 -7.34
CA GLY A 10 -8.92 41.37 -7.49
C GLY A 10 -8.08 40.64 -6.43
N LEU A 11 -8.49 40.66 -5.16
CA LEU A 11 -7.79 39.96 -4.09
C LEU A 11 -7.80 38.43 -4.26
N ILE A 12 -8.92 37.85 -4.69
CA ILE A 12 -9.02 36.42 -4.97
C ILE A 12 -8.07 36.04 -6.11
N ALA A 13 -8.06 36.80 -7.21
CA ALA A 13 -7.20 36.53 -8.36
C ALA A 13 -5.71 36.61 -8.00
N VAL A 14 -5.32 37.62 -7.22
CA VAL A 14 -3.94 37.77 -6.72
C VAL A 14 -3.56 36.62 -5.81
N THR A 15 -4.44 36.23 -4.87
CA THR A 15 -4.18 35.12 -3.96
C THR A 15 -4.01 33.81 -4.71
N MET A 16 -4.87 33.53 -5.70
CA MET A 16 -4.74 32.35 -6.55
C MET A 16 -3.45 32.36 -7.37
N ALA A 17 -3.04 33.51 -7.90
CA ALA A 17 -1.78 33.64 -8.64
C ALA A 17 -0.56 33.41 -7.73
N VAL A 18 -0.56 33.96 -6.52
CA VAL A 18 0.51 33.77 -5.53
C VAL A 18 0.58 32.31 -5.08
N VAL A 19 -0.55 31.71 -4.68
CA VAL A 19 -0.59 30.30 -4.25
C VAL A 19 -0.21 29.37 -5.41
N GLY A 20 -0.68 29.65 -6.62
CA GLY A 20 -0.31 28.91 -7.83
C GLY A 20 1.18 29.02 -8.15
N GLY A 21 1.75 30.22 -8.08
CA GLY A 21 3.17 30.47 -8.30
C GLY A 21 4.07 29.79 -7.27
N VAL A 22 3.70 29.86 -5.98
CA VAL A 22 4.43 29.18 -4.90
C VAL A 22 4.39 27.67 -5.08
N ARG A 23 3.22 27.10 -5.39
CA ARG A 23 3.11 25.65 -5.67
C ARG A 23 3.90 25.22 -6.89
N TYR A 24 3.86 26.01 -7.96
CA TYR A 24 4.64 25.74 -9.17
C TYR A 24 6.15 25.74 -8.89
N TRP A 25 6.61 26.65 -8.03
CA TRP A 25 8.02 26.73 -7.65
C TRP A 25 8.45 25.55 -6.77
N GLN A 26 7.64 25.20 -5.75
CA GLN A 26 7.88 24.02 -4.92
C GLN A 26 7.93 22.71 -5.73
N GLN A 27 7.04 22.54 -6.71
CA GLN A 27 7.06 21.36 -7.61
C GLN A 27 8.30 21.29 -8.51
N ARG A 28 8.93 22.42 -8.84
CA ARG A 28 10.19 22.43 -9.63
C ARG A 28 11.40 22.03 -8.80
N GLU A 29 11.44 22.40 -7.53
CA GLU A 29 12.48 21.93 -6.61
C GLU A 29 12.32 20.43 -6.31
N GLU A 30 11.08 19.95 -6.21
CA GLU A 30 10.71 18.54 -6.13
C GLU A 30 10.60 17.86 -7.50
N GLY A 31 11.44 18.25 -8.47
CA GLY A 31 11.43 17.69 -9.83
C GLY A 31 11.51 16.14 -9.84
N PRO A 32 11.03 15.48 -10.91
CA PRO A 32 10.89 14.04 -10.90
C PRO A 32 12.22 13.36 -10.59
N ARG A 33 12.24 12.51 -9.57
CA ARG A 33 13.44 11.77 -9.19
C ARG A 33 13.78 10.75 -10.29
N PRO A 34 15.06 10.42 -10.51
CA PRO A 34 15.43 9.32 -11.41
C PRO A 34 14.67 8.05 -10.99
N GLY A 35 13.74 7.56 -11.83
CA GLY A 35 12.83 6.45 -11.52
C GLY A 35 11.34 6.76 -11.63
N ASP A 36 10.93 8.04 -11.67
CA ASP A 36 9.51 8.45 -11.68
C ASP A 36 8.69 8.02 -12.92
N ARG A 37 9.32 7.36 -13.91
CA ARG A 37 8.64 6.83 -15.11
C ARG A 37 8.43 5.32 -15.09
N ASP A 38 9.07 4.59 -14.17
CA ASP A 38 8.99 3.13 -14.10
C ASP A 38 8.09 2.67 -12.96
N ILE A 39 7.28 1.63 -13.21
CA ILE A 39 6.47 0.98 -12.16
C ILE A 39 7.45 0.33 -11.16
N PRO A 40 7.43 0.73 -9.87
CA PRO A 40 8.45 0.28 -8.91
C PRO A 40 8.21 -1.16 -8.44
N PHE A 41 7.04 -1.74 -8.71
CA PHE A 41 6.64 -3.05 -8.23
C PHE A 41 6.84 -4.14 -9.28
N TYR A 42 7.36 -5.29 -8.86
CA TYR A 42 7.55 -6.46 -9.71
C TYR A 42 7.45 -7.75 -8.88
N THR A 43 7.29 -8.89 -9.55
CA THR A 43 7.31 -10.20 -8.89
C THR A 43 8.48 -11.04 -9.42
N THR A 44 9.09 -11.81 -8.53
CA THR A 44 10.09 -12.82 -8.90
C THR A 44 9.49 -14.24 -8.97
N ALA A 45 8.17 -14.39 -8.81
CA ALA A 45 7.51 -15.68 -8.84
C ALA A 45 7.55 -16.31 -10.23
N ALA A 46 7.70 -17.64 -10.28
CA ALA A 46 7.42 -18.40 -11.48
C ALA A 46 5.94 -18.24 -11.90
N PRO A 47 5.62 -18.28 -13.21
CA PRO A 47 4.24 -18.11 -13.68
C PRO A 47 3.23 -19.11 -13.07
N SER A 48 3.66 -20.35 -12.82
CA SER A 48 2.82 -21.37 -12.17
C SER A 48 2.46 -20.99 -10.73
N LEU A 49 3.45 -20.56 -9.93
CA LEU A 49 3.25 -20.09 -8.56
C LEU A 49 2.32 -18.87 -8.54
N ALA A 50 2.56 -17.90 -9.43
CA ALA A 50 1.74 -16.69 -9.51
C ALA A 50 0.28 -17.00 -9.87
N LYS A 51 0.05 -17.93 -10.80
CA LYS A 51 -1.30 -18.38 -11.17
C LYS A 51 -2.01 -19.01 -9.97
N GLU A 52 -1.37 -19.96 -9.31
CA GLU A 52 -1.95 -20.67 -8.17
C GLU A 52 -2.25 -19.72 -7.00
N ALA A 53 -1.29 -18.87 -6.64
CA ALA A 53 -1.48 -17.88 -5.59
C ALA A 53 -2.58 -16.86 -5.92
N THR A 54 -2.74 -16.46 -7.18
CA THR A 54 -3.82 -15.56 -7.60
C THR A 54 -5.19 -16.18 -7.34
N GLU A 55 -5.34 -17.49 -7.53
CA GLU A 55 -6.60 -18.17 -7.21
C GLU A 55 -6.87 -18.24 -5.72
N LEU A 56 -5.86 -18.50 -4.90
CA LEU A 56 -5.96 -18.44 -3.45
C LEU A 56 -6.35 -17.03 -2.99
N ILE A 57 -5.64 -16.00 -3.46
CA ILE A 57 -5.91 -14.58 -3.14
C ILE A 57 -7.35 -14.19 -3.46
N ARG A 58 -7.88 -14.66 -4.60
CA ARG A 58 -9.26 -14.41 -5.01
C ARG A 58 -10.25 -15.14 -4.10
N ARG A 59 -10.02 -16.43 -3.84
CA ARG A 59 -10.91 -17.29 -3.05
C ARG A 59 -10.95 -16.87 -1.58
N GLU A 60 -9.83 -16.45 -1.04
CA GLU A 60 -9.66 -16.03 0.35
C GLU A 60 -9.96 -14.54 0.58
N GLY A 61 -10.42 -13.83 -0.46
CA GLY A 61 -10.89 -12.45 -0.35
C GLY A 61 -9.81 -11.42 0.04
N CYS A 62 -8.52 -11.68 -0.20
CA CYS A 62 -7.47 -10.79 0.31
C CYS A 62 -7.60 -9.35 -0.23
N ARG A 63 -8.16 -9.18 -1.43
CA ARG A 63 -8.39 -7.87 -2.09
C ARG A 63 -9.56 -7.07 -1.52
N ASP A 64 -10.34 -7.65 -0.62
CA ASP A 64 -11.39 -6.95 0.10
C ASP A 64 -10.79 -5.95 1.10
N CYS A 65 -9.64 -6.31 1.69
CA CYS A 65 -8.90 -5.44 2.60
C CYS A 65 -7.66 -4.80 1.96
N HIS A 66 -6.90 -5.57 1.18
CA HIS A 66 -5.62 -5.14 0.65
C HIS A 66 -5.69 -4.70 -0.81
N SER A 67 -4.84 -3.75 -1.20
CA SER A 67 -4.54 -3.55 -2.62
C SER A 67 -3.42 -4.50 -3.06
N LEU A 68 -3.54 -5.00 -4.29
CA LEU A 68 -2.51 -5.77 -4.97
C LEU A 68 -2.53 -5.43 -6.46
N TRP A 69 -1.38 -5.04 -7.00
CA TRP A 69 -1.23 -4.50 -8.37
C TRP A 69 -2.11 -3.27 -8.58
N ALA A 70 -2.20 -2.40 -7.57
CA ALA A 70 -3.10 -1.26 -7.51
C ALA A 70 -4.61 -1.59 -7.63
N VAL A 71 -4.98 -2.87 -7.61
CA VAL A 71 -6.36 -3.33 -7.62
C VAL A 71 -6.81 -3.66 -6.19
N ARG A 72 -7.98 -3.15 -5.81
CA ARG A 72 -8.66 -3.46 -4.55
C ARG A 72 -10.16 -3.47 -4.76
N ASN A 73 -10.91 -4.03 -3.83
CA ASN A 73 -12.37 -3.94 -3.84
C ASN A 73 -12.81 -2.46 -3.66
N PRO A 74 -13.51 -1.85 -4.63
CA PRO A 74 -13.94 -0.45 -4.53
C PRO A 74 -15.05 -0.24 -3.49
N MET A 75 -15.77 -1.30 -3.11
CA MET A 75 -16.86 -1.26 -2.14
C MET A 75 -16.38 -1.37 -0.68
N GLN A 76 -15.10 -1.70 -0.47
CA GLN A 76 -14.51 -1.83 0.86
C GLN A 76 -13.29 -0.92 1.02
N ALA A 77 -13.35 -0.04 2.02
CA ALA A 77 -12.30 0.94 2.30
C ALA A 77 -11.54 0.59 3.60
N VAL A 78 -11.00 -0.62 3.67
CA VAL A 78 -10.18 -1.03 4.82
C VAL A 78 -8.78 -0.40 4.69
N PRO A 79 -8.25 0.28 5.72
CA PRO A 79 -6.93 0.89 5.67
C PRO A 79 -5.82 -0.15 5.95
N ALA A 80 -5.83 -1.27 5.21
CA ALA A 80 -4.79 -2.28 5.28
C ALA A 80 -3.54 -1.86 4.45
N PRO A 81 -2.34 -2.38 4.77
CA PRO A 81 -1.16 -2.20 3.94
C PRO A 81 -1.35 -2.73 2.52
N ALA A 82 -0.73 -2.10 1.52
CA ALA A 82 -0.67 -2.67 0.17
C ALA A 82 0.21 -3.93 0.17
N LEU A 83 -0.16 -4.93 -0.63
CA LEU A 83 0.68 -6.12 -0.84
C LEU A 83 1.77 -5.87 -1.90
N ASP A 84 1.64 -4.81 -2.69
CA ASP A 84 2.64 -4.38 -3.66
C ASP A 84 4.00 -4.13 -2.98
N GLY A 85 5.01 -4.94 -3.31
CA GLY A 85 6.36 -4.83 -2.76
C GLY A 85 6.53 -5.37 -1.34
N ILE A 86 5.50 -5.98 -0.73
CA ILE A 86 5.53 -6.44 0.67
C ILE A 86 6.62 -7.48 0.95
N GLY A 87 6.97 -8.29 -0.06
CA GLY A 87 8.07 -9.24 0.00
C GLY A 87 9.45 -8.62 0.09
N SER A 88 9.57 -7.29 -0.01
CA SER A 88 10.80 -6.55 0.28
C SER A 88 10.89 -6.11 1.75
N LEU A 89 9.79 -6.23 2.51
CA LEU A 89 9.72 -5.90 3.93
C LEU A 89 9.82 -7.15 4.80
N HIS A 90 9.19 -8.24 4.36
CA HIS A 90 9.17 -9.51 5.08
C HIS A 90 9.67 -10.66 4.20
N ARG A 91 10.21 -11.68 4.87
CA ARG A 91 10.70 -12.92 4.26
C ARG A 91 9.63 -14.01 4.23
N GLU A 92 9.84 -15.01 3.39
CA GLU A 92 8.86 -16.09 3.16
C GLU A 92 8.48 -16.86 4.43
N ASP A 93 9.45 -17.18 5.28
CA ASP A 93 9.24 -17.81 6.59
C ASP A 93 8.34 -16.97 7.50
N TRP A 94 8.48 -15.64 7.47
CA TRP A 94 7.61 -14.75 8.22
C TRP A 94 6.18 -14.81 7.70
N PHE A 95 5.98 -14.75 6.38
CA PHE A 95 4.63 -14.89 5.80
C PHE A 95 4.03 -16.25 6.11
N TYR A 96 4.81 -17.33 6.01
CA TYR A 96 4.34 -18.66 6.33
C TYR A 96 3.90 -18.74 7.80
N GLN A 97 4.71 -18.24 8.73
CA GLN A 97 4.35 -18.20 10.16
C GLN A 97 3.09 -17.36 10.39
N TYR A 98 3.01 -16.18 9.78
CA TYR A 98 1.87 -15.27 9.93
C TYR A 98 0.57 -15.86 9.39
N LEU A 99 0.59 -16.45 8.19
CA LEU A 99 -0.56 -17.13 7.58
C LEU A 99 -0.94 -18.44 8.29
N SER A 100 0.00 -19.03 9.03
CA SER A 100 -0.23 -20.26 9.80
C SER A 100 -0.73 -20.01 11.22
N ALA A 101 -0.77 -18.75 11.67
CA ALA A 101 -1.15 -18.43 13.03
C ALA A 101 -2.67 -18.53 13.22
N GLU A 102 -3.09 -19.23 14.27
CA GLU A 102 -4.49 -19.25 14.71
C GLU A 102 -4.94 -17.87 15.19
N ASP A 103 -4.03 -17.11 15.81
CA ASP A 103 -4.22 -15.71 16.14
C ASP A 103 -3.12 -14.84 15.48
N PRO A 104 -3.38 -14.30 14.27
CA PRO A 104 -2.45 -13.39 13.61
C PRO A 104 -2.13 -12.14 14.46
N GLN A 105 -3.02 -11.74 15.37
CA GLN A 105 -2.82 -10.55 16.19
C GLN A 105 -1.72 -10.73 17.25
N ALA A 106 -1.36 -11.97 17.59
CA ALA A 106 -0.21 -12.26 18.44
C ALA A 106 1.13 -11.97 17.74
N ILE A 107 1.16 -12.04 16.41
CA ILE A 107 2.35 -11.77 15.59
C ILE A 107 2.39 -10.31 15.13
N LEU A 108 1.29 -9.83 14.54
CA LEU A 108 1.15 -8.47 14.06
C LEU A 108 -0.14 -7.83 14.60
N PRO A 109 -0.06 -7.16 15.76
CA PRO A 109 -1.20 -6.50 16.35
C PRO A 109 -1.76 -5.41 15.44
N SER A 110 -3.06 -5.48 15.17
CA SER A 110 -3.77 -4.47 14.39
C SER A 110 -4.45 -3.45 15.27
N ARG A 111 -4.38 -2.18 14.88
CA ARG A 111 -5.19 -1.09 15.45
C ARG A 111 -6.63 -1.07 14.93
N LEU A 112 -6.97 -1.93 13.98
CA LEU A 112 -8.30 -1.95 13.37
C LEU A 112 -9.34 -2.59 14.30
N LYS A 113 -10.60 -2.26 14.05
CA LYS A 113 -11.72 -2.93 14.72
C LYS A 113 -11.68 -4.43 14.45
N PRO A 114 -12.17 -5.29 15.37
CA PRO A 114 -12.09 -6.74 15.25
C PRO A 114 -12.48 -7.31 13.89
N GLU A 115 -13.54 -6.80 13.28
CA GLU A 115 -14.07 -7.24 11.99
C GLU A 115 -13.17 -6.92 10.78
N TYR A 116 -12.19 -6.03 10.93
CA TYR A 116 -11.22 -5.64 9.90
C TYR A 116 -9.79 -6.08 10.22
N ARG A 117 -9.60 -6.90 11.27
CA ARG A 117 -8.29 -7.49 11.56
C ARG A 117 -8.00 -8.58 10.54
N MET A 118 -6.70 -8.84 10.33
CA MET A 118 -6.28 -9.94 9.46
C MET A 118 -6.85 -11.26 10.01
N PRO A 119 -7.63 -12.02 9.23
CA PRO A 119 -8.17 -13.30 9.69
C PRO A 119 -7.07 -14.37 9.74
N SER A 120 -7.31 -15.42 10.52
CA SER A 120 -6.47 -16.62 10.50
C SER A 120 -6.66 -17.39 9.19
N TYR A 121 -5.54 -17.84 8.63
CA TYR A 121 -5.49 -18.75 7.49
C TYR A 121 -4.94 -20.14 7.88
N ALA A 122 -4.84 -20.44 9.18
CA ALA A 122 -4.36 -21.74 9.66
C ALA A 122 -5.19 -22.92 9.16
N ARG A 123 -6.49 -22.69 8.84
CA ARG A 123 -7.39 -23.67 8.22
C ARG A 123 -6.99 -24.10 6.80
N LEU A 124 -6.15 -23.33 6.12
CA LEU A 124 -5.68 -23.68 4.79
C LEU A 124 -4.69 -24.84 4.87
N SER A 125 -4.64 -25.64 3.81
CA SER A 125 -3.65 -26.71 3.70
C SER A 125 -2.23 -26.14 3.78
N GLU A 126 -1.28 -26.97 4.23
CA GLU A 126 0.12 -26.54 4.31
C GLU A 126 0.64 -26.03 2.95
N HIS A 127 0.27 -26.74 1.87
CA HIS A 127 0.62 -26.36 0.51
C HIS A 127 0.11 -24.95 0.16
N GLU A 128 -1.18 -24.66 0.41
CA GLU A 128 -1.76 -23.35 0.12
C GLU A 128 -1.11 -22.22 0.92
N ARG A 129 -0.80 -22.46 2.20
CA ARG A 129 -0.08 -21.49 3.04
C ARG A 129 1.32 -21.21 2.50
N ARG A 130 2.04 -22.25 2.03
CA ARG A 130 3.35 -22.10 1.39
C ARG A 130 3.26 -21.37 0.06
N VAL A 131 2.26 -21.66 -0.78
CA VAL A 131 2.03 -20.96 -2.05
C VAL A 131 1.79 -19.47 -1.80
N LEU A 132 0.91 -19.12 -0.86
CA LEU A 132 0.67 -17.72 -0.49
C LEU A 132 1.94 -17.05 0.06
N ALA A 133 2.65 -17.70 0.98
CA ALA A 133 3.87 -17.16 1.57
C ALA A 133 4.96 -16.90 0.52
N ALA A 134 5.23 -17.87 -0.34
CA ALA A 134 6.20 -17.76 -1.42
C ALA A 134 5.81 -16.66 -2.42
N TYR A 135 4.53 -16.57 -2.78
CA TYR A 135 4.07 -15.52 -3.68
C TYR A 135 4.19 -14.12 -3.04
N LEU A 136 3.76 -13.93 -1.80
CA LEU A 136 3.89 -12.64 -1.11
C LEU A 136 5.36 -12.22 -0.95
N ALA A 137 6.24 -13.16 -0.62
CA ALA A 137 7.68 -12.93 -0.55
C ALA A 137 8.29 -12.54 -1.92
N SER A 138 7.69 -13.01 -3.01
CA SER A 138 8.11 -12.67 -4.38
C SER A 138 7.72 -11.25 -4.80
N LEU A 139 6.79 -10.59 -4.11
CA LEU A 139 6.35 -9.23 -4.45
C LEU A 139 7.42 -8.24 -4.03
N LYS A 140 8.23 -7.80 -4.98
CA LYS A 140 9.38 -6.92 -4.76
C LYS A 140 9.11 -5.48 -5.18
N VAL A 141 9.90 -4.59 -4.62
CA VAL A 141 9.96 -3.18 -5.00
C VAL A 141 11.38 -2.81 -5.38
N LYS A 142 11.54 -1.89 -6.33
CA LYS A 142 12.84 -1.29 -6.64
C LYS A 142 13.41 -0.55 -5.42
N ASP A 143 14.72 -0.62 -5.25
CA ASP A 143 15.41 -0.06 -4.07
C ASP A 143 15.11 1.43 -3.84
N TRP A 144 15.02 2.22 -4.92
CA TRP A 144 14.72 3.66 -4.85
C TRP A 144 13.32 3.98 -4.31
N TYR A 145 12.41 3.00 -4.28
CA TYR A 145 11.04 3.14 -3.76
C TYR A 145 10.79 2.38 -2.45
N LEU A 146 11.79 1.66 -1.92
CA LEU A 146 11.66 0.84 -0.72
C LEU A 146 11.28 1.66 0.53
N ALA A 147 11.84 2.87 0.67
CA ALA A 147 11.57 3.75 1.81
C ALA A 147 10.08 4.16 1.85
N GLN A 148 9.47 4.39 0.69
CA GLN A 148 8.08 4.75 0.52
C GLN A 148 7.16 3.59 0.90
N VAL A 149 7.54 2.36 0.53
CA VAL A 149 6.81 1.14 0.91
C VAL A 149 6.87 0.90 2.43
N LYS A 150 8.06 1.03 3.04
CA LYS A 150 8.23 0.96 4.52
C LYS A 150 7.38 2.00 5.25
N LYS A 151 7.43 3.25 4.79
CA LYS A 151 6.62 4.34 5.33
C LYS A 151 5.13 4.02 5.26
N ALA A 152 4.65 3.62 4.08
CA ALA A 152 3.23 3.33 3.86
C ALA A 152 2.75 2.17 4.73
N GLU A 153 3.52 1.09 4.84
CA GLU A 153 3.19 -0.04 5.72
C GLU A 153 3.10 0.41 7.18
N TYR A 154 4.13 1.10 7.68
CA TYR A 154 4.19 1.59 9.06
C TYR A 154 2.98 2.46 9.41
N GLU A 155 2.66 3.44 8.57
CA GLU A 155 1.56 4.37 8.80
C GLU A 155 0.20 3.64 8.78
N LYS A 156 0.03 2.64 7.91
CA LYS A 156 -1.19 1.82 7.89
C LYS A 156 -1.34 1.00 9.16
N LEU A 157 -0.29 0.29 9.57
CA LEU A 157 -0.28 -0.58 10.74
C LEU A 157 -0.45 0.21 12.04
N THR A 158 0.28 1.30 12.21
CA THR A 158 0.35 2.03 13.50
C THR A 158 -0.61 3.21 13.57
N GLY A 159 -1.01 3.79 12.44
CA GLY A 159 -1.76 5.05 12.39
C GLY A 159 -0.92 6.27 12.79
N LYS A 160 0.40 6.12 12.97
CA LYS A 160 1.33 7.18 13.36
C LYS A 160 2.16 7.61 12.15
N PRO A 161 2.59 8.89 12.06
CA PRO A 161 3.47 9.34 11.00
C PRO A 161 4.82 8.61 11.08
N TYR A 162 5.32 8.12 9.94
CA TYR A 162 6.64 7.48 9.88
C TYR A 162 7.75 8.50 10.10
N ARG A 163 8.72 8.15 10.95
CA ARG A 163 9.96 8.91 11.15
C ARG A 163 11.14 8.01 10.76
N PRO A 164 11.90 8.36 9.71
CA PRO A 164 13.01 7.55 9.21
C PRO A 164 14.19 7.50 10.19
#